data_AF-A0A418TCM2-F1
#
_entry.id   AF-A0A418TCM2-F1
#
_cell.length_a   1.000
_cell.length_b   1.000
_cell.length_c   1.000
_cell.angle_alpha   90.00
_cell.angle_beta   90.00
_cell.angle_gamma   90.00
#
_symmetry.space_group_name_H-M   'P 1'
#
loop_
_entity.id
_entity.type
_entity.pdbx_description
1 polymer ?
#
loop_
_entity_poly.entity_id
_entity_poly.type
_entity_poly.pdbx_seq_one_letter_code
_entity_poly.pdbx_strand_id
1 'polypeptide(L)'
;MRIHKREMHRKVKVTIGILLVTVIILFITNPGFPDDSKYAVWLEKEHGIFCAHDPVQLVSCVQVAETNEEIDWRSRGVKNTGLYTIYRDHYKNLDGESVNIHAVGILNMFFNK
;
A
#
# COMPACT_ATOMS: atom_id res chain seq x y z
N MET A 1 -25.69 42.27 14.16
CA MET A 1 -25.80 41.23 13.12
C MET A 1 -24.54 41.03 12.23
N ARG A 2 -23.83 42.09 11.79
CA ARG A 2 -22.61 41.95 10.93
C ARG A 2 -21.41 41.24 11.58
N ILE A 3 -21.19 41.40 12.89
CA ILE A 3 -20.04 40.82 13.60
C ILE A 3 -20.16 39.29 13.66
N HIS A 4 -21.36 38.79 13.98
CA HIS A 4 -21.67 37.36 14.05
C HIS A 4 -21.48 36.66 12.69
N LYS A 5 -21.88 37.31 11.58
CA LYS A 5 -21.68 36.79 10.21
C LYS A 5 -20.19 36.68 9.84
N ARG A 6 -19.35 37.61 10.30
CA ARG A 6 -17.90 37.60 10.07
C ARG A 6 -17.21 36.48 10.85
N GLU A 7 -17.61 36.27 12.10
CA GLU A 7 -17.08 35.18 12.93
C GLU A 7 -17.44 33.80 12.39
N MET A 8 -18.70 33.62 11.97
CA MET A 8 -19.18 32.37 11.38
C MET A 8 -18.40 32.01 10.11
N HIS A 9 -18.16 32.98 9.23
CA HIS A 9 -17.36 32.78 8.02
C HIS A 9 -15.90 32.41 8.32
N ARG A 10 -15.30 32.98 9.38
CA ARG A 10 -13.96 32.60 9.83
C ARG A 10 -13.92 31.16 10.35
N LYS A 11 -14.89 30.77 11.19
CA LYS A 11 -14.98 29.39 11.73
C LYS A 11 -15.14 28.37 10.61
N VAL A 12 -16.02 28.63 9.63
CA VAL A 12 -16.23 27.77 8.47
C VAL A 12 -14.94 27.59 7.66
N LYS A 13 -14.22 28.68 7.37
CA LYS A 13 -12.93 28.60 6.65
C LYS A 13 -11.90 27.76 7.39
N VAL A 14 -11.80 27.89 8.71
CA VAL A 14 -10.88 27.10 9.54
C VAL A 14 -11.29 25.61 9.52
N THR A 15 -12.58 25.31 9.69
CA THR A 15 -13.08 23.93 9.64
C THR A 15 -12.81 23.28 8.28
N ILE A 16 -13.09 23.98 7.18
CA ILE A 16 -12.79 23.49 5.83
C ILE A 16 -11.28 23.28 5.65
N GLY A 17 -10.46 24.22 6.13
CA GLY A 17 -9.00 24.10 6.08
C GLY A 17 -8.49 22.85 6.80
N ILE A 18 -8.96 22.61 8.02
CA ILE A 18 -8.61 21.40 8.79
C ILE A 18 -9.04 20.14 8.03
N LEU A 19 -10.27 20.11 7.51
CA LEU A 19 -10.80 18.96 6.80
C LEU A 19 -10.01 18.65 5.52
N LEU A 20 -9.62 19.67 4.77
CA LEU A 20 -8.74 19.51 3.60
C LEU A 20 -7.37 18.94 3.98
N VAL A 21 -6.75 19.46 5.04
CA VAL A 21 -5.47 18.94 5.54
C VAL A 21 -5.59 17.47 5.96
N THR A 22 -6.66 17.11 6.67
CA THR A 22 -6.92 15.71 7.06
C THR A 22 -7.04 14.80 5.84
N VAL A 23 -7.80 15.19 4.82
CA VAL A 23 -7.95 14.40 3.58
C VAL A 23 -6.61 14.23 2.86
N ILE A 24 -5.80 15.28 2.78
CA ILE A 24 -4.46 15.22 2.18
C ILE A 24 -3.56 14.22 2.93
N ILE A 25 -3.56 14.26 4.27
CA ILE A 25 -2.78 13.33 5.08
C ILE A 25 -3.25 11.90 4.84
N LEU A 26 -4.56 11.62 4.85
CA LEU A 26 -5.10 10.30 4.59
C LEU A 26 -4.71 9.78 3.20
N PHE A 27 -4.71 10.66 2.21
CA PHE A 27 -4.33 10.31 0.84
C PHE A 27 -2.84 9.98 0.71
N ILE A 28 -1.95 10.81 1.27
CA ILE A 28 -0.48 10.61 1.20
C ILE A 28 -0.01 9.41 2.03
N THR A 29 -0.72 9.14 3.13
CA THR A 29 -0.43 8.00 4.02
C THR A 29 -1.11 6.71 3.58
N ASN A 30 -1.99 6.74 2.56
CA ASN A 30 -2.48 5.51 1.95
C ASN A 30 -1.28 4.77 1.33
N PRO A 31 -1.02 3.50 1.69
CA PRO A 31 0.18 2.81 1.22
C PRO A 31 0.26 2.59 -0.29
N GLY A 32 -0.88 2.62 -0.99
CA GLY A 32 -0.93 2.54 -2.46
C GLY A 32 -0.83 3.88 -3.17
N PHE A 33 -0.30 4.92 -2.51
CA PHE A 33 0.00 6.23 -3.10
C PHE A 33 1.45 6.66 -2.79
N PRO A 34 2.20 7.19 -3.78
CA PRO A 34 1.86 7.29 -5.21
C PRO A 34 1.99 5.97 -5.99
N ASP A 35 2.70 4.99 -5.42
CA ASP A 35 2.96 3.66 -5.97
C ASP A 35 2.97 2.60 -4.85
N ASP A 36 3.30 1.36 -5.19
CA ASP A 36 3.33 0.22 -4.27
C ASP A 36 4.71 -0.04 -3.63
N SER A 37 5.64 0.92 -3.66
CA SER A 37 6.99 0.75 -3.09
C SER A 37 6.98 0.40 -1.61
N LYS A 38 6.08 1.03 -0.82
CA LYS A 38 5.90 0.73 0.61
C LYS A 38 5.48 -0.73 0.83
N TYR A 39 4.65 -1.26 -0.07
CA TYR A 39 4.20 -2.64 -0.02
C TYR A 39 5.33 -3.61 -0.36
N ALA A 40 6.16 -3.29 -1.36
CA ALA A 40 7.35 -4.07 -1.68
C ALA A 40 8.32 -4.17 -0.49
N VAL A 41 8.57 -3.05 0.20
CA VAL A 41 9.41 -3.04 1.42
C VAL A 41 8.80 -3.89 2.53
N TRP A 42 7.47 -3.83 2.70
CA TRP A 42 6.79 -4.67 3.69
C TRP A 42 6.82 -6.16 3.33
N LEU A 43 6.64 -6.52 2.05
CA LEU A 43 6.78 -7.91 1.58
C LEU A 43 8.17 -8.48 1.85
N GLU A 44 9.21 -7.69 1.58
CA GLU A 44 10.59 -8.09 1.85
C GLU A 44 10.81 -8.29 3.35
N LYS A 45 10.37 -7.34 4.18
CA LYS A 45 10.59 -7.38 5.62
C LYS A 45 9.79 -8.47 6.33
N GLU A 46 8.52 -8.64 5.97
CA GLU A 46 7.59 -9.50 6.70
C GLU A 46 7.52 -10.92 6.12
N HIS A 47 7.68 -11.06 4.81
CA HIS A 47 7.57 -12.35 4.11
C HIS A 47 8.88 -12.80 3.47
N GLY A 48 9.94 -11.99 3.54
CA GLY A 48 11.21 -12.26 2.86
C GLY A 48 11.13 -12.17 1.35
N ILE A 49 10.02 -11.67 0.78
CA ILE A 49 9.80 -11.71 -0.66
C ILE A 49 10.39 -10.45 -1.29
N PHE A 50 11.42 -10.62 -2.10
CA PHE A 50 12.02 -9.57 -2.91
C PHE A 50 11.85 -9.91 -4.38
N CYS A 51 11.42 -8.93 -5.18
CA CYS A 51 11.23 -9.09 -6.62
C CYS A 51 12.03 -8.04 -7.39
N ALA A 52 13.00 -8.47 -8.20
CA ALA A 52 13.72 -7.60 -9.12
C ALA A 52 13.02 -7.58 -10.49
N HIS A 53 13.00 -6.41 -11.12
CA HIS A 53 12.59 -6.27 -12.51
C HIS A 53 13.84 -6.28 -13.39
N ASP A 54 13.95 -7.26 -14.29
CA ASP A 54 14.93 -7.25 -15.37
C ASP A 54 14.46 -6.32 -16.51
N PRO A 55 15.34 -5.54 -17.16
CA PRO A 55 15.03 -4.80 -18.40
C PRO A 55 14.35 -5.61 -19.51
N VAL A 56 14.38 -6.95 -19.48
CA VAL A 56 13.71 -7.85 -20.44
C VAL A 56 12.31 -8.34 -19.94
N GLN A 57 11.69 -7.65 -18.97
CA GLN A 57 10.35 -7.94 -18.41
C GLN A 57 10.22 -9.26 -17.63
N LEU A 58 11.34 -9.91 -17.27
CA LEU A 58 11.30 -11.03 -16.34
C LEU A 58 11.28 -10.48 -14.91
N VAL A 59 10.21 -10.80 -14.17
CA VAL A 59 10.13 -10.55 -12.73
C VAL A 59 10.74 -11.77 -12.05
N SER A 60 11.95 -11.63 -11.52
CA SER A 60 12.55 -12.67 -10.67
C SER A 60 12.24 -12.34 -9.22
N CYS A 61 11.60 -13.28 -8.52
CA CYS A 61 11.31 -13.14 -7.10
C CYS A 61 12.05 -14.21 -6.29
N VAL A 62 12.50 -13.83 -5.10
CA VAL A 62 13.17 -14.71 -4.15
C VAL A 62 12.48 -14.58 -2.80
N GLN A 63 12.33 -15.69 -2.09
CA GLN A 63 11.87 -15.71 -0.70
C GLN A 63 13.06 -15.95 0.23
N VAL A 64 13.63 -14.85 0.71
CA VAL A 64 14.86 -14.79 1.51
C VAL A 64 14.61 -15.16 2.98
N ALA A 65 13.36 -15.15 3.45
CA ALA A 65 13.07 -15.27 4.88
C ALA A 65 13.50 -16.62 5.50
N GLU A 66 13.54 -17.73 4.75
CA GLU A 66 13.88 -19.04 5.35
C GLU A 66 14.69 -19.99 4.45
N THR A 67 14.59 -19.93 3.12
CA THR A 67 15.12 -20.99 2.23
C THR A 67 16.01 -20.52 1.08
N ASN A 68 16.11 -19.21 0.81
CA ASN A 68 16.72 -18.67 -0.42
C ASN A 68 16.06 -19.26 -1.70
N GLU A 69 14.81 -19.73 -1.59
CA GLU A 69 14.11 -20.33 -2.71
C GLU A 69 13.67 -19.27 -3.71
N GLU A 70 13.91 -19.58 -4.98
CA GLU A 70 13.35 -18.83 -6.09
C GLU A 70 11.84 -19.09 -6.13
N ILE A 71 11.05 -18.03 -6.18
CA ILE A 71 9.61 -18.10 -6.31
C ILE A 71 9.19 -17.42 -7.61
N ASP A 72 8.28 -18.05 -8.33
CA ASP A 72 7.76 -17.52 -9.58
C ASP A 72 6.55 -16.64 -9.29
N TRP A 73 6.65 -15.35 -9.63
CA TRP A 73 5.53 -14.43 -9.53
C TRP A 73 4.47 -14.77 -10.59
N ARG A 74 3.22 -14.97 -10.14
CA ARG A 74 2.13 -15.33 -11.05
C ARG A 74 1.23 -14.15 -11.35
N SER A 75 0.81 -13.44 -10.32
CA SER A 75 -0.11 -12.31 -10.48
C SER A 75 -0.17 -11.46 -9.22
N ARG A 76 -0.54 -10.19 -9.42
CA ARG A 76 -0.84 -9.23 -8.37
C ARG A 76 -2.19 -8.56 -8.64
N GLY A 77 -3.06 -8.58 -7.65
CA GLY A 77 -4.28 -7.78 -7.62
C GLY A 77 -4.14 -6.64 -6.62
N VAL A 78 -4.24 -5.40 -7.10
CA VAL A 78 -4.25 -4.20 -6.24
C VAL A 78 -5.60 -3.50 -6.35
N LYS A 79 -6.20 -3.19 -5.20
CA LYS A 79 -7.43 -2.40 -5.12
C LYS A 79 -7.26 -1.24 -4.16
N ASN A 80 -7.07 -0.04 -4.69
CA ASN A 80 -7.04 1.19 -3.92
C ASN A 80 -8.47 1.75 -3.76
N THR A 81 -8.88 2.06 -2.53
CA THR A 81 -10.21 2.60 -2.19
C THR A 81 -10.19 4.08 -1.80
N GLY A 82 -9.01 4.71 -1.85
CA GLY A 82 -8.75 6.08 -1.41
C GLY A 82 -8.21 6.16 0.02
N LEU A 83 -8.78 5.38 0.95
CA LEU A 83 -8.35 5.36 2.37
C LEU A 83 -7.45 4.18 2.73
N TYR A 84 -7.65 3.05 2.04
CA TYR A 84 -6.84 1.85 2.21
C TYR A 84 -6.67 1.16 0.86
N THR A 85 -5.66 0.31 0.78
CA THR A 85 -5.33 -0.47 -0.40
C THR A 85 -5.28 -1.94 -0.05
N ILE A 86 -5.91 -2.79 -0.86
CA ILE A 86 -5.88 -4.24 -0.70
C ILE A 86 -4.90 -4.80 -1.74
N TYR A 87 -4.03 -5.69 -1.28
CA TYR A 87 -3.08 -6.43 -2.10
C TYR A 87 -3.41 -7.93 -2.05
N ARG A 88 -3.27 -8.57 -3.21
CA ARG A 88 -3.38 -10.03 -3.38
C ARG A 88 -2.27 -10.47 -4.30
N ASP A 89 -1.24 -11.09 -3.75
CA ASP A 89 -0.16 -11.68 -4.53
C ASP A 89 -0.24 -13.19 -4.55
N HIS A 90 0.08 -13.72 -5.71
CA HIS A 90 0.14 -15.14 -5.98
C HIS A 90 1.53 -15.47 -6.54
N TYR A 91 2.23 -16.34 -5.84
CA TYR A 91 3.51 -16.89 -6.25
C TYR A 91 3.42 -18.42 -6.31
N LYS A 92 4.40 -19.05 -6.97
CA LYS A 92 4.65 -20.50 -6.84
C LYS A 92 6.09 -20.74 -6.45
N ASN A 93 6.33 -21.67 -5.54
CA ASN A 93 7.69 -22.17 -5.27
C ASN A 93 8.13 -23.15 -6.37
N LEU A 94 9.38 -23.63 -6.28
CA LEU A 94 9.97 -24.59 -7.21
C LEU A 94 9.24 -25.96 -7.20
N ASP A 95 8.66 -26.34 -6.07
CA ASP A 95 7.85 -27.56 -5.93
C ASP A 95 6.43 -27.41 -6.52
N GLY A 96 6.08 -26.22 -7.02
CA GLY A 96 4.79 -25.92 -7.63
C GLY A 96 3.68 -25.60 -6.63
N GLU A 97 3.98 -25.56 -5.33
CA GLU A 97 3.07 -25.12 -4.28
C GLU A 97 2.82 -23.61 -4.37
N SER A 98 1.61 -23.20 -4.00
CA SER A 98 1.18 -21.80 -4.14
C SER A 98 1.46 -21.02 -2.85
N VAL A 99 2.16 -19.90 -2.99
CA VAL A 99 2.39 -18.95 -1.90
C VAL A 99 1.50 -17.73 -2.15
N ASN A 100 0.51 -17.52 -1.28
CA ASN A 100 -0.51 -16.49 -1.48
C ASN A 100 -0.44 -15.45 -0.36
N ILE A 101 -0.18 -14.19 -0.71
CA ILE A 101 -0.13 -13.08 0.24
C ILE A 101 -1.35 -12.20 0.07
N HIS A 102 -2.08 -11.98 1.17
CA HIS A 102 -3.23 -11.09 1.22
C HIS A 102 -2.96 -10.02 2.27
N ALA A 103 -2.93 -8.76 1.85
CA ALA A 103 -2.62 -7.65 2.74
C ALA A 103 -3.61 -6.50 2.62
N VAL A 104 -3.83 -5.80 3.73
CA VAL A 104 -4.53 -4.52 3.77
C VAL A 104 -3.56 -3.44 4.22
N GLY A 105 -3.33 -2.46 3.35
CA GLY A 105 -2.53 -1.27 3.62
C GLY A 105 -3.40 -0.08 4.04
N ILE A 106 -3.12 0.51 5.20
CA ILE A 106 -3.79 1.71 5.71
C ILE A 106 -2.80 2.56 6.53
N LEU A 107 -2.78 3.88 6.35
CA LEU A 107 -1.94 4.81 7.13
C LEU A 107 -0.45 4.38 7.25
N ASN A 108 0.20 4.04 6.13
CA ASN A 108 1.56 3.52 6.04
C ASN A 108 1.82 2.18 6.76
N MET A 109 0.77 1.48 7.20
CA MET A 109 0.86 0.17 7.83
C MET A 109 0.26 -0.90 6.92
N PHE A 110 0.71 -2.13 7.09
CA PHE A 110 0.19 -3.30 6.37
C PHE A 110 -0.16 -4.40 7.36
N PHE A 111 -1.23 -5.11 7.06
CA PHE A 111 -1.75 -6.19 7.88
C PHE A 111 -2.03 -7.41 7.00
N ASN A 112 -1.51 -8.56 7.43
CA ASN A 112 -1.88 -9.85 6.84
C ASN A 112 -3.37 -10.09 7.09
N LYS A 113 -4.08 -10.49 6.04
CA LYS A 113 -5.50 -10.86 6.08
C LYS A 113 -5.68 -12.36 6.08
#